data_AF-A0A9P4WFH3-F1
#
_entry.id   AF-A0A9P4WFH3-F1
#
_cell.length_a   1.000
_cell.length_b   1.000
_cell.length_c   1.000
_cell.angle_alpha   90.00
_cell.angle_beta   90.00
_cell.angle_gamma   90.00
#
_symmetry.space_group_name_H-M   'P 1'
#
loop_
_entity.id
_entity.type
_entity.pdbx_description
1 polymer ?
#
loop_
_entity_poly.entity_id
_entity_poly.type
_entity_poly.pdbx_seq_one_letter_code
_entity_poly.pdbx_strand_id
1 'polypeptide(L)'
;MQFSTIALLFAATVLGAPTESLTASGLRMRGEVDQGEGFYLAVFNNETGVADVEFTPLSELVTIAPVEEATSTVDERSLLKRATVCSGRRSINLGQLDDANRQLASNANAQGWYNKGANGWVHLGGETSFFCNYQGNYLTYQLIIDMHTVVSHYCGQDGYGHDRRTNGGGANDLAVGRTWRGDHFC
;
A
#
# COMPACT_ATOMS: atom_id res chain seq x y z
N MET A 1 -65.13 19.06 2.64
CA MET A 1 -64.10 18.07 2.25
C MET A 1 -62.83 18.45 2.99
N GLN A 2 -62.57 17.80 4.13
CA GLN A 2 -61.41 18.06 4.99
C GLN A 2 -60.27 17.15 4.53
N PHE A 3 -59.13 17.72 4.15
CA PHE A 3 -57.92 16.98 3.85
C PHE A 3 -57.09 16.88 5.14
N SER A 4 -56.94 15.66 5.66
CA SER A 4 -56.03 15.33 6.76
C SER A 4 -54.62 15.11 6.20
N THR A 5 -53.67 15.95 6.61
CA THR A 5 -52.24 15.80 6.31
C THR A 5 -51.59 14.94 7.39
N ILE A 6 -51.13 13.74 7.03
CA ILE A 6 -50.35 12.87 7.93
C ILE A 6 -48.87 13.26 7.79
N ALA A 7 -48.29 13.80 8.86
CA ALA A 7 -46.86 14.04 8.96
C ALA A 7 -46.15 12.74 9.39
N LEU A 8 -45.29 12.20 8.51
CA LEU A 8 -44.40 11.09 8.82
C LEU A 8 -43.07 11.64 9.34
N LEU A 9 -42.82 11.48 10.64
CA LEU A 9 -41.53 11.70 11.28
C LEU A 9 -40.64 10.49 11.03
N PHE A 10 -39.62 10.63 10.17
CA PHE A 10 -38.53 9.67 10.09
C PHE A 10 -37.50 10.00 11.17
N ALA A 11 -37.49 9.20 12.24
CA ALA A 11 -36.39 9.20 13.21
C ALA A 11 -35.21 8.45 12.60
N ALA A 12 -34.19 9.19 12.15
CA ALA A 12 -32.90 8.61 11.77
C ALA A 12 -32.15 8.22 13.05
N THR A 13 -32.17 6.94 13.41
CA THR A 13 -31.27 6.38 14.41
C THR A 13 -29.87 6.32 13.83
N VAL A 14 -29.02 7.27 14.19
CA VAL A 14 -27.58 7.19 13.96
C VAL A 14 -27.06 6.09 14.89
N LEU A 15 -26.90 4.88 14.35
CA LEU A 15 -26.13 3.82 15.00
C LEU A 15 -24.69 4.31 15.11
N GLY A 16 -24.30 4.76 16.30
CA GLY A 16 -22.91 4.99 16.65
C GLY A 16 -22.15 3.68 16.48
N ALA A 17 -21.32 3.62 15.44
CA ALA A 17 -20.36 2.54 15.28
C ALA A 17 -19.44 2.50 16.52
N PRO A 18 -19.04 1.31 16.99
CA PRO A 18 -18.20 1.19 18.16
C PRO A 18 -16.85 1.87 17.89
N THR A 19 -16.55 2.89 18.69
CA THR A 19 -15.22 3.50 18.74
C THR A 19 -14.29 2.53 19.47
N GLU A 20 -13.72 1.56 18.73
CA GLU A 20 -12.59 0.81 19.26
C GLU A 20 -11.40 1.77 19.41
N SER A 21 -10.92 1.89 20.64
CA SER A 21 -9.70 2.62 20.98
C SER A 21 -8.52 2.02 20.22
N LEU A 22 -8.07 2.72 19.18
CA LEU A 22 -6.87 2.40 18.43
C LEU A 22 -5.65 2.69 19.33
N THR A 23 -5.25 1.70 20.11
CA THR A 23 -3.88 1.64 20.60
C THR A 23 -2.95 1.61 19.39
N ALA A 24 -2.02 2.57 19.32
CA ALA A 24 -1.07 2.77 18.23
C ALA A 24 -0.43 1.46 17.76
N SER A 25 -0.92 0.89 16.66
CA SER A 25 -0.41 -0.38 16.10
C SER A 25 -0.83 -0.54 14.64
N GLY A 26 -0.25 0.29 13.76
CA GLY A 26 -0.24 0.08 12.31
C GLY A 26 -1.62 0.08 11.63
N LEU A 27 -1.63 0.12 10.30
CA LEU A 27 -2.85 -0.11 9.52
C LEU A 27 -3.03 -1.62 9.44
N ARG A 28 -4.00 -2.16 10.18
CA ARG A 28 -4.39 -3.57 10.02
C ARG A 28 -5.61 -3.64 9.10
N MET A 29 -5.41 -4.13 7.88
CA MET A 29 -6.51 -4.52 7.02
C MET A 29 -7.25 -5.68 7.71
N ARG A 30 -8.41 -5.40 8.32
CA ARG A 30 -9.28 -6.39 8.97
C ARG A 30 -10.51 -6.64 8.12
N GLY A 31 -10.71 -7.88 7.71
CA GLY A 31 -11.93 -8.37 7.08
C GLY A 31 -11.67 -9.19 5.81
N GLU A 32 -12.50 -10.20 5.56
CA GLU A 32 -12.59 -10.91 4.27
C GLU A 32 -13.33 -10.10 3.20
N VAL A 33 -13.73 -8.86 3.50
CA VAL A 33 -14.37 -7.96 2.55
C VAL A 33 -13.30 -7.50 1.57
N ASP A 34 -13.46 -7.91 0.32
CA ASP A 34 -12.58 -7.52 -0.78
C ASP A 34 -12.53 -5.99 -0.84
N GLN A 35 -11.34 -5.44 -0.63
CA GLN A 35 -11.14 -4.00 -0.81
C GLN A 35 -11.26 -3.75 -2.31
N GLY A 36 -12.00 -2.73 -2.73
CA GLY A 36 -12.15 -2.44 -4.16
C GLY A 36 -10.80 -2.36 -4.87
N GLU A 37 -10.73 -2.84 -6.10
CA GLU A 37 -9.46 -2.82 -6.85
C GLU A 37 -9.06 -1.37 -7.14
N GLY A 38 -7.81 -1.04 -6.83
CA GLY A 38 -7.28 0.31 -7.02
C GLY A 38 -6.11 0.65 -6.12
N PHE A 39 -5.73 1.92 -6.17
CA PHE A 39 -4.68 2.50 -5.34
C PHE A 39 -5.29 3.20 -4.13
N TYR A 40 -4.68 2.97 -2.99
CA TYR A 40 -5.03 3.58 -1.73
C TYR A 40 -3.81 4.32 -1.19
N LEU A 41 -4.03 5.54 -0.70
CA LEU A 41 -3.01 6.33 -0.01
C LEU A 41 -3.53 6.71 1.37
N ALA A 42 -2.89 6.21 2.41
CA ALA A 42 -3.15 6.59 3.78
C ALA A 42 -2.06 7.53 4.30
N VAL A 43 -2.45 8.68 4.85
CA VAL A 43 -1.55 9.60 5.53
C VAL A 43 -1.95 9.70 6.99
N PHE A 44 -1.08 9.25 7.89
CA PHE A 44 -1.36 9.32 9.32
C PHE A 44 -1.01 10.69 9.90
N ASN A 45 -1.95 11.26 10.63
CA ASN A 45 -1.67 12.37 11.53
C ASN A 45 -0.91 11.86 12.75
N ASN A 46 0.30 12.37 12.96
CA ASN A 46 1.19 11.93 14.04
C ASN A 46 0.70 12.30 15.46
N GLU A 47 -0.22 13.26 15.58
CA GLU A 47 -0.76 13.72 16.86
C GLU A 47 -2.03 12.93 17.26
N THR A 48 -2.89 12.63 16.28
CA THR A 48 -4.18 11.97 16.54
C THR A 48 -4.15 10.47 16.26
N GLY A 49 -3.17 9.98 15.49
CA GLY A 49 -3.10 8.59 15.03
C GLY A 49 -4.18 8.23 13.99
N VAL A 50 -4.98 9.20 13.55
CA VAL A 50 -6.02 9.02 12.53
C VAL A 50 -5.37 9.10 11.14
N ALA A 51 -5.79 8.22 10.24
CA ALA A 51 -5.36 8.23 8.84
C ALA A 51 -6.44 8.84 7.95
N ASP A 52 -6.04 9.79 7.11
CA ASP A 52 -6.82 10.19 5.94
C ASP A 52 -6.49 9.22 4.81
N VAL A 53 -7.51 8.56 4.24
CA VAL A 53 -7.35 7.56 3.19
C VAL A 53 -7.99 8.07 1.90
N GLU A 54 -7.17 8.21 0.86
CA GLU A 54 -7.59 8.48 -0.50
C GLU A 54 -7.65 7.18 -1.30
N PHE A 55 -8.67 7.01 -2.13
CA PHE A 55 -8.84 5.85 -3.01
C PHE A 55 -9.00 6.30 -4.46
N THR A 56 -8.17 5.72 -5.33
CA THR A 56 -8.25 5.87 -6.78
C THR A 56 -8.60 4.50 -7.38
N PRO A 57 -9.76 4.34 -8.03
CA PRO A 57 -10.17 3.05 -8.56
C PRO A 57 -9.26 2.59 -9.70
N LEU A 58 -9.14 1.27 -9.88
CA LEU A 58 -8.28 0.67 -10.91
C LEU A 58 -8.50 1.25 -12.32
N SER A 59 -9.74 1.58 -12.68
CA SER A 59 -10.11 2.17 -13.97
C SER A 59 -9.53 3.57 -14.21
N GLU A 60 -9.14 4.27 -13.15
CA GLU A 60 -8.56 5.62 -13.20
C GLU A 60 -7.03 5.60 -13.07
N LEU A 61 -6.44 4.44 -12.78
CA LEU A 61 -4.99 4.29 -12.71
C LEU A 61 -4.41 4.36 -14.13
N VAL A 62 -3.60 5.39 -14.38
CA VAL A 62 -2.90 5.54 -15.65
C VAL A 62 -1.88 4.41 -15.77
N THR A 63 -2.14 3.48 -16.68
CA THR A 63 -1.15 2.49 -17.13
C THR A 63 -0.10 3.20 -17.97
N ILE A 64 0.88 3.81 -17.32
CA ILE A 64 2.03 4.38 -18.02
C ILE A 64 2.82 3.21 -18.60
N ALA A 65 3.02 3.24 -19.93
CA ALA A 65 3.75 2.24 -20.71
C ALA A 65 5.10 1.88 -20.06
N PRO A 66 5.60 0.64 -20.26
CA PRO A 66 6.81 0.16 -19.61
C PRO A 66 7.97 1.13 -19.87
N VAL A 67 8.49 1.70 -18.79
CA VAL A 67 9.80 2.35 -18.81
C VAL A 67 10.80 1.26 -19.22
N GLU A 68 11.66 1.59 -20.20
CA GLU A 68 12.71 0.72 -20.72
C GLU A 68 13.38 -0.08 -19.60
N GLU A 69 13.60 -1.38 -19.85
CA GLU A 69 14.22 -2.31 -18.92
C GLU A 69 15.40 -1.67 -18.20
N ALA A 70 15.19 -1.34 -16.94
CA ALA A 70 16.27 -0.89 -16.08
C ALA A 70 17.22 -2.07 -15.92
N THR A 71 18.39 -1.97 -16.54
CA THR A 71 19.53 -2.83 -16.25
C THR A 71 19.92 -2.60 -14.79
N SER A 72 19.38 -3.40 -13.88
CA SER A 72 19.71 -3.37 -12.47
C SER A 72 21.09 -3.98 -12.29
N THR A 73 22.14 -3.16 -12.44
CA THR A 73 23.43 -3.48 -11.83
C THR A 73 23.24 -3.35 -10.33
N VAL A 74 22.93 -4.47 -9.67
CA VAL A 74 22.91 -4.56 -8.22
C VAL A 74 24.30 -4.19 -7.71
N ASP A 75 24.48 -2.96 -7.23
CA ASP A 75 25.72 -2.52 -6.62
C ASP A 75 25.87 -3.23 -5.26
N GLU A 76 26.89 -4.09 -5.18
CA GLU A 76 27.32 -4.79 -3.97
C GLU A 76 27.63 -3.81 -2.81
N ARG A 77 27.83 -2.50 -3.07
CA ARG A 77 28.02 -1.47 -2.03
C ARG A 77 26.81 -1.16 -1.16
N SER A 78 25.66 -1.77 -1.43
CA SER A 78 24.43 -1.55 -0.66
C SER A 78 24.28 -2.43 0.59
N LEU A 79 25.41 -2.81 1.21
CA LEU A 79 25.56 -3.49 2.52
C LEU A 79 24.99 -2.71 3.73
N LEU A 80 24.16 -1.71 3.47
CA LEU A 80 23.32 -1.05 4.48
C LEU A 80 22.36 -2.08 5.06
N LYS A 81 21.90 -1.89 6.31
CA LYS A 81 20.96 -2.79 6.99
C LYS A 81 19.68 -2.93 6.15
N ARG A 82 19.64 -3.98 5.32
CA ARG A 82 18.46 -4.44 4.59
C ARG A 82 17.77 -5.44 5.51
N ALA A 83 16.54 -5.13 5.89
CA ALA A 83 15.69 -6.07 6.61
C ALA A 83 14.65 -6.59 5.63
N THR A 84 15.08 -7.50 4.75
CA THR A 84 14.14 -8.24 3.90
C THR A 84 13.50 -9.34 4.74
N VAL A 85 12.18 -9.31 4.86
CA VAL A 85 11.41 -10.27 5.65
C VAL A 85 10.45 -10.99 4.72
N CYS A 86 10.53 -12.32 4.67
CA CYS A 86 9.61 -13.15 3.92
C CYS A 86 8.51 -13.68 4.84
N SER A 87 7.25 -13.65 4.38
CA SER A 87 6.15 -14.20 5.18
C SER A 87 6.06 -15.73 5.10
N GLY A 88 6.77 -16.36 4.15
CA GLY A 88 6.68 -17.79 3.83
C GLY A 88 5.47 -18.15 2.97
N ARG A 89 4.57 -17.19 2.72
CA ARG A 89 3.42 -17.34 1.82
C ARG A 89 3.78 -16.89 0.40
N ARG A 90 2.96 -17.31 -0.56
CA ARG A 90 3.18 -17.09 -1.99
C ARG A 90 1.89 -16.73 -2.72
N SER A 91 2.03 -16.00 -3.80
CA SER A 91 0.98 -15.74 -4.78
C SER A 91 0.70 -16.97 -5.62
N ILE A 92 -0.58 -17.14 -5.94
CA ILE A 92 -1.05 -18.12 -6.93
C ILE A 92 -1.25 -17.49 -8.31
N ASN A 93 -1.15 -16.16 -8.41
CA ASN A 93 -1.31 -15.40 -9.65
C ASN A 93 -0.21 -14.33 -9.78
N LEU A 94 0.96 -14.79 -10.24
CA LEU A 94 2.13 -13.92 -10.43
C LEU A 94 1.86 -12.74 -11.38
N GLY A 95 0.99 -12.91 -12.38
CA GLY A 95 0.64 -11.82 -13.31
C GLY A 95 -0.03 -10.64 -12.61
N GLN A 96 -1.01 -10.93 -11.75
CA GLN A 96 -1.68 -9.90 -10.94
C GLN A 96 -0.74 -9.27 -9.91
N LEU A 97 0.14 -10.07 -9.31
CA LEU A 97 1.15 -9.58 -8.37
C LEU A 97 2.11 -8.60 -9.06
N ASP A 98 2.58 -8.94 -10.26
CA ASP A 98 3.47 -8.10 -11.06
C ASP A 98 2.77 -6.81 -11.53
N ASP A 99 1.51 -6.90 -11.95
CA ASP A 99 0.69 -5.74 -12.27
C ASP A 99 0.50 -4.81 -11.07
N ALA A 100 0.21 -5.36 -9.88
CA ALA A 100 0.09 -4.57 -8.65
C ALA A 100 1.42 -3.86 -8.30
N ASN A 101 2.56 -4.55 -8.44
CA ASN A 101 3.89 -3.95 -8.20
C ASN A 101 4.19 -2.80 -9.18
N ARG A 102 3.91 -2.99 -10.48
CA ARG A 102 4.11 -1.95 -11.50
C ARG A 102 3.21 -0.74 -11.26
N GLN A 103 1.94 -0.99 -10.94
CA GLN A 103 0.99 0.09 -10.64
C GLN A 103 1.38 0.86 -9.38
N LEU A 104 1.82 0.18 -8.32
CA LEU A 104 2.32 0.85 -7.12
C LEU A 104 3.50 1.77 -7.46
N ALA A 105 4.48 1.25 -8.19
CA ALA A 105 5.66 2.01 -8.60
C ALA A 105 5.31 3.22 -9.46
N SER A 106 4.38 3.06 -10.41
CA SER A 106 3.89 4.14 -11.28
C SER A 106 3.20 5.24 -10.47
N ASN A 107 2.25 4.87 -9.60
CA ASN A 107 1.51 5.84 -8.78
C ASN A 107 2.41 6.56 -7.78
N ALA A 108 3.31 5.84 -7.12
CA ALA A 108 4.29 6.43 -6.22
C ALA A 108 5.19 7.44 -6.97
N ASN A 109 5.65 7.09 -8.16
CA ASN A 109 6.49 7.96 -8.99
C ASN A 109 5.74 9.22 -9.46
N ALA A 110 4.46 9.10 -9.81
CA ALA A 110 3.65 10.21 -10.29
C ALA A 110 3.50 11.32 -9.23
N GLN A 111 3.38 10.94 -7.96
CA GLN A 111 3.36 11.90 -6.84
C GLN A 111 4.78 12.33 -6.41
N GLY A 112 5.75 11.43 -6.44
CA GLY A 112 7.14 11.67 -6.08
C GLY A 112 7.36 11.76 -4.57
N TRP A 113 7.16 12.94 -3.96
CA TRP A 113 7.47 13.13 -2.53
C TRP A 113 6.33 12.68 -1.61
N TYR A 114 6.68 11.86 -0.63
CA TYR A 114 5.79 11.41 0.44
C TYR A 114 6.37 11.74 1.81
N ASN A 115 5.54 12.28 2.69
CA ASN A 115 5.93 12.59 4.06
C ASN A 115 6.01 11.33 4.94
N LYS A 116 6.67 11.46 6.10
CA LYS A 116 6.66 10.43 7.14
C LYS A 116 5.22 10.06 7.50
N GLY A 117 4.94 8.77 7.59
CA GLY A 117 3.61 8.24 7.89
C GLY A 117 2.69 8.11 6.68
N ALA A 118 3.18 8.34 5.46
CA ALA A 118 2.42 8.05 4.25
C ALA A 118 2.63 6.59 3.81
N ASN A 119 1.55 5.82 3.75
CA ASN A 119 1.56 4.44 3.28
C ASN A 119 0.65 4.34 2.05
N GLY A 120 1.13 3.70 0.98
CA GLY A 120 0.34 3.49 -0.23
C GLY A 120 0.28 2.02 -0.59
N TRP A 121 -0.84 1.59 -1.17
CA TRP A 121 -0.97 0.23 -1.68
C TRP A 121 -1.86 0.14 -2.90
N VAL A 122 -1.54 -0.80 -3.78
CA VAL A 122 -2.42 -1.25 -4.86
C VAL A 122 -2.98 -2.59 -4.47
N HIS A 123 -4.30 -2.75 -4.59
CA HIS A 123 -4.99 -4.02 -4.46
C HIS A 123 -5.55 -4.46 -5.82
N LEU A 124 -5.23 -5.69 -6.24
CA LEU A 124 -5.62 -6.23 -7.54
C LEU A 124 -5.81 -7.75 -7.43
N GLY A 125 -7.03 -8.26 -7.65
CA GLY A 125 -7.30 -9.70 -7.63
C GLY A 125 -6.90 -10.43 -6.33
N GLY A 126 -6.93 -9.75 -5.18
CA GLY A 126 -6.46 -10.30 -3.90
C GLY A 126 -4.97 -10.09 -3.60
N GLU A 127 -4.17 -9.75 -4.62
CA GLU A 127 -2.78 -9.35 -4.47
C GLU A 127 -2.68 -7.91 -3.97
N THR A 128 -1.82 -7.67 -2.99
CA THR A 128 -1.55 -6.31 -2.50
C THR A 128 -0.06 -6.02 -2.63
N SER A 129 0.26 -4.94 -3.33
CA SER A 129 1.60 -4.34 -3.35
C SER A 129 1.58 -3.04 -2.56
N PHE A 130 2.58 -2.78 -1.71
CA PHE A 130 2.55 -1.64 -0.80
C PHE A 130 3.91 -0.99 -0.55
N PHE A 131 3.86 0.26 -0.06
CA PHE A 131 4.98 0.93 0.59
C PHE A 131 4.57 1.53 1.96
N CYS A 132 5.54 1.62 2.87
CA CYS A 132 5.40 2.22 4.19
C CYS A 132 6.50 3.27 4.42
N ASN A 133 6.14 4.55 4.52
CA ASN A 133 7.11 5.60 4.84
C ASN A 133 7.24 5.80 6.35
N TYR A 134 8.37 5.37 6.91
CA TYR A 134 8.73 5.67 8.30
C TYR A 134 9.48 7.01 8.44
N GLN A 135 9.98 7.54 7.32
CA GLN A 135 10.53 8.89 7.14
C GLN A 135 10.05 9.48 5.80
N GLY A 136 10.26 10.78 5.58
CA GLY A 136 9.96 11.38 4.27
C GLY A 136 10.88 10.82 3.18
N ASN A 137 10.30 10.42 2.04
CA ASN A 137 11.04 9.85 0.92
C ASN A 137 10.52 10.40 -0.41
N TYR A 138 11.42 10.53 -1.38
CA TYR A 138 11.06 10.70 -2.79
C TYR A 138 10.98 9.31 -3.43
N LEU A 139 9.78 8.86 -3.76
CA LEU A 139 9.54 7.53 -4.32
C LEU A 139 9.60 7.60 -5.84
N THR A 140 10.63 6.97 -6.42
CA THR A 140 10.72 6.80 -7.87
C THR A 140 10.23 5.42 -8.27
N TYR A 141 9.85 5.26 -9.53
CA TYR A 141 9.47 3.96 -10.08
C TYR A 141 10.58 2.92 -9.84
N GLN A 142 11.82 3.30 -10.15
CA GLN A 142 12.98 2.42 -10.00
C GLN A 142 13.22 2.01 -8.55
N LEU A 143 13.08 2.92 -7.58
CA LEU A 143 13.27 2.60 -6.16
C LEU A 143 12.30 1.51 -5.71
N ILE A 144 11.02 1.64 -6.05
CA ILE A 144 9.98 0.68 -5.70
C ILE A 144 10.24 -0.68 -6.37
N ILE A 145 10.54 -0.69 -7.68
CA ILE A 145 10.84 -1.92 -8.43
C ILE A 145 12.12 -2.60 -7.94
N ASP A 146 13.17 -1.84 -7.60
CA ASP A 146 14.40 -2.41 -7.03
C ASP A 146 14.12 -3.10 -5.70
N MET A 147 13.25 -2.52 -4.86
CA MET A 147 12.87 -3.15 -3.60
C MET A 147 12.03 -4.41 -3.81
N HIS A 148 11.10 -4.43 -4.77
CA HIS A 148 10.40 -5.66 -5.16
C HIS A 148 11.32 -6.72 -5.78
N THR A 149 12.36 -6.30 -6.50
CA THR A 149 13.38 -7.20 -7.06
C THR A 149 14.15 -7.87 -5.92
N VAL A 150 14.50 -7.12 -4.87
CA VAL A 150 15.10 -7.68 -3.64
C VAL A 150 14.16 -8.66 -2.96
N VAL A 151 12.87 -8.33 -2.79
CA VAL A 151 11.88 -9.27 -2.26
C VAL A 151 11.81 -10.54 -3.11
N SER A 152 11.81 -10.41 -4.43
CA SER A 152 11.76 -11.55 -5.35
C SER A 152 13.00 -12.43 -5.26
N HIS A 153 14.18 -11.82 -5.06
CA HIS A 153 15.43 -12.54 -4.87
C HIS A 153 15.44 -13.38 -3.59
N TYR A 154 14.98 -12.82 -2.47
CA TYR A 154 15.03 -13.50 -1.17
C TYR A 154 13.82 -14.40 -0.88
N CYS A 155 12.62 -13.97 -1.27
CA CYS A 155 11.37 -14.65 -0.95
C CYS A 155 10.83 -15.52 -2.09
N GLY A 156 11.45 -15.44 -3.28
CA GLY A 156 10.96 -16.05 -4.53
C GLY A 156 10.11 -15.07 -5.35
N GLN A 157 10.03 -15.28 -6.65
CA GLN A 157 9.29 -14.40 -7.58
C GLN A 157 7.81 -14.21 -7.19
N ASP A 158 7.18 -15.29 -6.75
CA ASP A 158 5.82 -15.35 -6.22
C ASP A 158 5.73 -15.11 -4.70
N GLY A 159 6.85 -14.91 -4.01
CA GLY A 159 6.91 -14.85 -2.55
C GLY A 159 6.46 -13.52 -1.98
N TYR A 160 5.68 -13.57 -0.91
CA TYR A 160 5.27 -12.40 -0.13
C TYR A 160 6.33 -12.02 0.92
N GLY A 161 6.34 -10.74 1.27
CA GLY A 161 7.32 -10.16 2.15
C GLY A 161 7.55 -8.68 1.86
N HIS A 162 8.53 -8.10 2.53
CA HIS A 162 8.94 -6.72 2.28
C HIS A 162 10.45 -6.56 2.39
N ASP A 163 10.99 -5.62 1.64
CA ASP A 163 12.33 -5.07 1.83
C ASP A 163 12.19 -3.77 2.62
N ARG A 164 12.88 -3.65 3.77
CA ARG A 164 12.99 -2.39 4.49
C ARG A 164 14.42 -1.85 4.43
N ARG A 165 14.53 -0.58 4.06
CA ARG A 165 15.78 0.17 3.98
C ARG A 165 15.74 1.31 4.99
N THR A 166 16.69 1.34 5.91
CA THR A 166 16.85 2.43 6.88
C THR A 166 18.14 3.19 6.57
N ASN A 167 17.99 4.42 6.10
CA ASN A 167 19.05 5.34 5.66
C ASN A 167 20.00 4.69 4.64
N GLY A 168 19.46 4.20 3.52
CA GLY A 168 20.25 3.53 2.50
C GLY A 168 19.50 3.11 1.25
N GLY A 169 20.26 2.79 0.20
CA GLY A 169 19.72 2.29 -1.07
C GLY A 169 18.67 3.23 -1.69
N GLY A 170 18.87 4.54 -1.59
CA GLY A 170 17.95 5.55 -2.13
C GLY A 170 16.76 5.94 -1.23
N ALA A 171 16.66 5.39 -0.01
CA ALA A 171 15.59 5.70 0.94
C ALA A 171 16.10 6.08 2.35
N ASN A 172 15.38 6.97 3.04
CA ASN A 172 15.66 7.41 4.41
C ASN A 172 15.11 6.42 5.47
N ASP A 173 13.86 5.97 5.33
CA ASP A 173 13.31 4.80 6.05
C ASP A 173 12.01 4.39 5.35
N LEU A 174 12.09 3.31 4.57
CA LEU A 174 11.03 2.88 3.67
C LEU A 174 10.95 1.36 3.70
N ALA A 175 9.74 0.83 3.81
CA ALA A 175 9.45 -0.56 3.47
C ALA A 175 8.65 -0.62 2.18
N VAL A 176 8.97 -1.57 1.31
CA VAL A 176 8.19 -1.90 0.11
C VAL A 176 7.98 -3.39 0.10
N GLY A 177 6.75 -3.83 -0.12
CA GLY A 177 6.41 -5.23 0.02
C GLY A 177 5.16 -5.62 -0.73
N ARG A 178 4.84 -6.91 -0.60
CA ARG A 178 3.69 -7.53 -1.25
C ARG A 178 3.15 -8.67 -0.42
N THR A 179 1.83 -8.84 -0.46
CA THR A 179 1.09 -9.67 0.51
C THR A 179 -0.27 -10.05 -0.05
N TRP A 180 -0.96 -11.02 0.57
CA TRP A 180 -2.32 -11.43 0.16
C TRP A 180 -3.36 -10.71 1.02
N ARG A 181 -4.19 -9.88 0.40
CA ARG A 181 -5.27 -9.13 1.09
C ARG A 181 -4.78 -8.38 2.33
N GLY A 182 -3.54 -7.88 2.29
CA GLY A 182 -3.01 -7.07 3.38
C GLY A 182 -2.57 -7.81 4.64
N ASP A 183 -2.44 -9.14 4.63
CA ASP A 183 -2.17 -9.93 5.83
C ASP A 183 -0.83 -9.62 6.53
N HIS A 184 0.17 -9.11 5.79
CA HIS A 184 1.45 -8.65 6.31
C HIS A 184 1.78 -7.25 5.76
N PHE A 185 0.89 -6.30 6.06
CA PHE A 185 1.06 -4.87 5.79
C PHE A 185 1.80 -4.17 6.94
N CYS A 186 2.40 -3.01 6.65
CA CYS A 186 2.98 -2.04 7.60
C CYS A 186 2.37 -2.09 9.03
#